data_AF-A0A820M5Z3-F1
#
_entry.id   AF-A0A820M5Z3-F1
#
_cell.length_a   1.000
_cell.length_b   1.000
_cell.length_c   1.000
_cell.angle_alpha   90.00
_cell.angle_beta   90.00
_cell.angle_gamma   90.00
#
_symmetry.space_group_name_H-M   'P 1'
#
loop_
_entity.id
_entity.type
_entity.pdbx_description
1 polymer ?
#
loop_
_entity_poly.entity_id
_entity_poly.type
_entity_poly.pdbx_seq_one_letter_code
_entity_poly.pdbx_strand_id
1 'polypeptide(L)' 'ECGRPKVGWQIDPFGHSREQASLFAQMGFDGLFFGRADYEDIQARNRTKTKEMVWKGSANLGEF' A
#
# COMPACT_ATOMS: atom_id res chain seq x y z
N GLU A 1 -13.59 15.46 -15.14
CA GLU A 1 -12.32 15.52 -14.40
C GLU A 1 -11.32 14.59 -15.06
N CYS A 2 -10.17 15.07 -15.56
CA CYS A 2 -9.11 14.20 -16.10
C CYS A 2 -7.79 14.45 -15.35
N GLY A 3 -6.88 13.48 -15.35
CA GLY A 3 -5.52 13.63 -14.82
C GLY A 3 -5.35 13.49 -13.30
N ARG A 4 -6.43 13.40 -12.50
CA ARG A 4 -6.31 13.08 -11.06
C ARG A 4 -5.89 11.60 -10.89
N PRO A 5 -4.74 11.32 -10.26
CA PRO A 5 -4.29 9.95 -10.06
C PRO A 5 -5.23 9.19 -9.12
N LYS A 6 -5.40 7.90 -9.39
CA LYS A 6 -6.23 6.98 -8.60
C LYS A 6 -5.43 6.03 -7.73
N VAL A 7 -4.18 5.78 -8.10
CA VAL A 7 -3.30 4.82 -7.41
C VAL A 7 -1.93 5.43 -7.12
N GLY A 8 -1.38 5.14 -5.95
CA GLY A 8 -0.01 5.47 -5.59
C GLY A 8 0.97 4.49 -6.25
N TRP A 9 2.14 4.98 -6.64
CA TRP A 9 3.18 4.21 -7.32
C TRP A 9 4.54 4.39 -6.63
N GLN A 10 4.92 3.44 -5.77
CA GLN A 10 6.13 3.48 -4.95
C GLN A 10 7.06 2.30 -5.23
N ILE A 11 7.61 2.24 -6.43
CA ILE A 11 8.41 1.07 -6.86
C ILE A 11 9.81 1.01 -6.26
N ASP A 12 10.39 2.15 -5.86
CA ASP A 12 11.82 2.27 -5.51
C ASP A 12 12.18 2.81 -4.10
N PRO A 13 11.25 3.20 -3.20
CA PRO A 13 11.59 3.45 -1.80
C PRO A 13 12.09 2.20 -1.06
N PHE A 14 13.05 2.35 -0.15
CA PHE A 14 13.53 1.25 0.70
C PHE A 14 12.63 1.07 1.93
N GLY A 15 11.57 0.27 1.76
CA GLY A 15 10.54 0.05 2.76
C GLY A 15 9.37 1.03 2.63
N HIS A 16 8.26 0.71 3.28
CA HIS A 16 7.00 1.44 3.17
C HIS A 16 6.39 1.64 4.54
N SER A 17 6.18 2.90 4.94
CA SER A 17 5.57 3.23 6.23
C SER A 17 4.05 3.08 6.16
N ARG A 18 3.48 2.67 7.29
CA ARG A 18 2.03 2.57 7.48
C ARG A 18 1.38 3.96 7.38
N GLU A 19 2.09 4.99 7.84
CA GLU A 19 1.67 6.39 7.79
C GLU A 19 1.50 6.88 6.35
N GLN A 20 2.39 6.50 5.43
CA GLN A 20 2.28 6.87 4.02
C GLN A 20 1.02 6.25 3.38
N ALA A 21 0.72 4.99 3.70
CA ALA A 21 -0.51 4.34 3.24
C ALA A 21 -1.76 5.06 3.78
N SER A 22 -1.73 5.47 5.06
CA SER A 22 -2.81 6.27 5.67
C SER A 22 -3.01 7.62 4.98
N LEU A 23 -1.92 8.30 4.61
CA LEU A 23 -1.99 9.57 3.87
C LEU A 23 -2.56 9.39 2.47
N PHE A 24 -2.17 8.34 1.73
CA PHE A 24 -2.75 8.03 0.42
C PHE A 24 -4.25 7.78 0.49
N ALA A 25 -4.71 7.00 1.47
CA ALA A 25 -6.14 6.79 1.69
C ALA A 25 -6.88 8.11 1.94
N GLN A 26 -6.33 9.01 2.77
CA GLN A 26 -6.91 10.32 3.05
C GLN A 26 -6.87 11.29 1.86
N MET A 27 -5.87 11.16 0.97
CA MET A 27 -5.79 11.90 -0.29
C MET A 27 -6.80 11.39 -1.35
N GLY A 28 -7.54 10.31 -1.07
CA GLY A 28 -8.55 9.75 -1.97
C GLY A 28 -7.98 8.80 -3.03
N PHE A 29 -6.82 8.19 -2.77
CA PHE A 29 -6.31 7.10 -3.60
C PHE A 29 -7.05 5.79 -3.30
N ASP A 30 -7.39 5.07 -4.36
CA ASP A 30 -8.09 3.78 -4.30
C ASP A 30 -7.13 2.61 -4.06
N GLY A 31 -5.83 2.80 -4.31
CA GLY A 31 -4.82 1.75 -4.13
C GLY A 31 -3.39 2.28 -4.12
N LEU A 32 -2.46 1.40 -3.72
CA LEU A 32 -1.03 1.67 -3.68
C LEU A 32 -0.29 0.42 -4.18
N PHE A 33 0.60 0.61 -5.15
CA PHE A 33 1.54 -0.40 -5.60
C PHE A 33 2.95 -0.03 -5.12
N PHE A 34 3.69 -1.02 -4.64
CA PHE A 34 5.08 -0.84 -4.26
C PHE A 34 5.94 -2.02 -4.68
N GLY A 35 7.24 -1.76 -4.85
CA GLY A 35 8.18 -2.71 -5.46
C GLY A 35 9.13 -3.40 -4.47
N ARG A 36 9.55 -2.71 -3.40
CA ARG A 36 10.55 -3.23 -2.47
C ARG A 36 9.89 -3.67 -1.17
N ALA A 37 10.13 -4.92 -0.78
CA ALA A 37 9.77 -5.48 0.52
C ALA A 37 10.85 -6.48 0.93
N ASP A 38 10.80 -6.94 2.17
CA ASP A 38 11.72 -7.98 2.64
C ASP A 38 11.63 -9.23 1.75
N TYR A 39 12.77 -9.83 1.44
CA TYR A 39 12.85 -10.93 0.48
C TYR A 39 12.18 -12.21 1.01
N GLU A 40 12.17 -12.45 2.32
CA GLU A 40 11.46 -13.57 2.95
C GLU A 40 9.96 -13.33 2.91
N ASP A 41 9.50 -12.09 3.18
CA ASP A 41 8.09 -11.72 3.07
C ASP A 41 7.57 -11.89 1.62
N ILE A 42 8.34 -11.44 0.61
CA ILE A 42 7.97 -11.64 -0.80
C ILE A 42 7.82 -13.14 -1.13
N GLN A 43 8.74 -13.98 -0.67
CA GLN A 43 8.67 -15.43 -0.89
C GLN A 43 7.48 -16.07 -0.17
N ALA A 44 7.24 -15.69 1.09
CA ALA A 44 6.10 -16.15 1.86
C ALA A 44 4.78 -15.81 1.14
N ARG A 45 4.59 -14.54 0.77
CA ARG A 45 3.40 -14.05 0.06
C ARG A 45 3.19 -14.67 -1.31
N ASN A 46 4.27 -14.97 -2.04
CA ASN A 46 4.20 -15.72 -3.31
C ASN A 46 3.61 -17.12 -3.13
N ARG A 47 4.02 -17.81 -2.06
CA ARG A 47 3.55 -19.17 -1.73
C ARG A 47 2.12 -19.16 -1.22
N THR A 48 1.77 -18.20 -0.37
CA THR A 48 0.44 -18.09 0.26
C THR A 48 -0.59 -17.31 -0.56
N LYS A 49 -0.19 -16.72 -1.69
CA LYS A 49 -1.04 -15.88 -2.55
C LYS A 49 -1.59 -14.64 -1.83
N THR A 50 -0.76 -14.02 -0.99
CA THR A 50 -1.12 -12.83 -0.17
C THR A 50 -0.30 -11.59 -0.56
N LYS A 51 0.05 -11.47 -1.84
CA LYS A 51 0.73 -10.28 -2.38
C LYS A 51 -0.19 -9.05 -2.47
N GLU A 52 -1.48 -9.27 -2.46
CA GLU A 52 -2.51 -8.23 -2.46
C GLU A 52 -3.26 -8.31 -1.12
N MET A 53 -3.49 -7.16 -0.50
CA MET A 53 -4.23 -7.07 0.76
C MET A 53 -4.82 -5.67 0.94
N VAL A 54 -5.85 -5.57 1.78
CA VAL A 54 -6.32 -4.27 2.27
C VAL A 54 -5.40 -3.85 3.42
N TRP A 55 -4.59 -2.81 3.20
CA TRP A 55 -3.66 -2.33 4.21
C TRP A 55 -4.30 -1.27 5.10
N LYS A 56 -4.62 -1.63 6.36
CA LYS A 56 -5.13 -0.70 7.37
C LYS A 56 -4.00 0.18 7.93
N GLY A 57 -3.81 1.34 7.30
CA GLY A 57 -2.75 2.30 7.60
C GLY A 57 -2.91 3.09 8.91
N SER A 58 -4.06 2.99 9.60
CA SER A 58 -4.33 3.73 10.84
C SER A 58 -4.98 2.82 11.87
N ALA A 59 -4.61 2.98 13.15
CA ALA A 59 -5.33 2.35 14.25
C ALA A 59 -6.62 3.12 14.61
N ASN A 60 -6.71 4.39 14.21
CA ASN A 60 -7.80 5.31 14.61
C ASN A 60 -8.73 5.68 13.44
N LEU A 61 -8.34 5.36 12.19
CA LEU A 61 -9.11 5.71 10.99
C LEU A 61 -9.46 4.41 10.24
N GLY A 62 -10.66 4.35 9.67
CA GLY A 62 -11.12 3.21 8.86
C GLY A 62 -12.04 2.22 9.59
N GLU A 63 -12.55 2.57 10.77
CA GLU A 63 -13.78 1.99 11.32
C GLU A 63 -14.96 2.87 10.87
N PHE A 64 -15.74 2.36 9.91
CA PHE A 64 -17.05 2.88 9.52
C PHE A 64 -18.05 1.73 9.54
#